data_AF-A0A951KC22-F1
#
_entry.id   AF-A0A951KC22-F1
#
_cell.length_a   1.000
_cell.length_b   1.000
_cell.length_c   1.000
_cell.angle_alpha   90.00
_cell.angle_beta   90.00
_cell.angle_gamma   90.00
#
_symmetry.space_group_name_H-M   'P 1'
#
loop_
_entity.id
_entity.type
_entity.pdbx_description
1 polymer ?
#
loop_
_entity_poly.entity_id
_entity_poly.type
_entity_poly.pdbx_seq_one_letter_code
_entity_poly.pdbx_strand_id
1 'polypeptide(L)'
;LHEFPWKAALRLEPENAYLWRKSDDFKLAEMVERKTPEGAKIFSLTTVANAYAARDIRVTWQSAEADTLFDALRLAALDAKPQYEWWGVWPIDSFPRLRVRLPALSDSECDFSEIRVYSGDELVYTSPHWTVRAWPNSWEAPLALDGNPATRWRTWQPVRAGTYFEIRFDHPQRVSSLLLNSHSPPSELRPEIYGMAPTGNWRALGPLLGTPRPRPDLRFDATRALRSAGYRYLLVPTGAGGAAPIGNAIVGQEAEWGLELVEKAGPYRLWRVK
;
A
#
# COMPACT_ATOMS: atom_id res chain seq x y z
N LEU A 1 -6.15 -23.05 32.44
CA LEU A 1 -7.56 -23.48 32.29
C LEU A 1 -8.44 -22.40 32.90
N HIS A 2 -9.30 -21.76 32.11
CA HIS A 2 -10.22 -20.73 32.60
C HIS A 2 -11.46 -21.38 33.22
N GLU A 3 -11.95 -20.81 34.32
CA GLU A 3 -13.18 -21.23 35.00
C GLU A 3 -14.40 -21.19 34.06
N PHE A 4 -15.27 -22.19 34.12
CA PHE A 4 -16.47 -22.27 33.30
C PHE A 4 -17.43 -21.12 33.63
N PRO A 5 -17.88 -20.30 32.65
CA PRO A 5 -18.65 -19.08 32.89
C PRO A 5 -20.14 -19.39 33.16
N TRP A 6 -20.45 -20.13 34.22
CA TRP A 6 -21.79 -20.62 34.51
C TRP A 6 -22.85 -19.52 34.65
N LYS A 7 -22.49 -18.34 35.20
CA LYS A 7 -23.41 -17.20 35.31
C LYS A 7 -23.87 -16.69 33.95
N ALA A 8 -22.96 -16.60 32.97
CA ALA A 8 -23.30 -16.20 31.62
C ALA A 8 -24.09 -17.32 30.90
N ALA A 9 -23.69 -18.58 31.08
CA ALA A 9 -24.37 -19.74 30.49
C ALA A 9 -25.85 -19.86 30.95
N LEU A 10 -26.12 -19.55 32.22
CA LEU A 10 -27.47 -19.53 32.80
C LEU A 10 -28.18 -18.17 32.65
N ARG A 11 -27.61 -17.22 31.90
CA ARG A 11 -28.10 -15.84 31.71
C ARG A 11 -28.37 -15.06 33.00
N LEU A 12 -27.68 -15.42 34.09
CA LEU A 12 -27.66 -14.67 35.34
C LEU A 12 -26.78 -13.42 35.24
N GLU A 13 -25.77 -13.46 34.37
CA GLU A 13 -25.03 -12.28 33.90
C GLU A 13 -25.58 -11.89 32.52
N PRO A 14 -25.98 -10.63 32.27
CA PRO A 14 -26.37 -10.17 30.95
C PRO A 14 -25.24 -10.36 29.94
N GLU A 15 -25.58 -10.75 28.71
CA GLU A 15 -24.61 -11.02 27.65
C GLU A 15 -23.63 -9.85 27.42
N ASN A 16 -24.15 -8.62 27.33
CA ASN A 16 -23.32 -7.43 27.17
C ASN A 16 -22.29 -7.31 28.32
N ALA A 17 -22.74 -7.47 29.58
CA ALA A 17 -21.84 -7.40 30.74
C ALA A 17 -20.73 -8.48 30.68
N TYR A 18 -21.08 -9.69 30.25
CA TYR A 18 -20.11 -10.77 30.06
C TYR A 18 -19.11 -10.47 28.93
N LEU A 19 -19.60 -10.08 27.75
CA LEU A 19 -18.78 -9.78 26.57
C LEU A 19 -17.87 -8.59 26.82
N TRP A 20 -18.39 -7.52 27.40
CA TRP A 20 -17.60 -6.36 27.81
C TRP A 20 -16.47 -6.75 28.77
N ARG A 21 -16.68 -7.69 29.68
CA ARG A 21 -15.64 -8.14 30.60
C ARG A 21 -14.60 -9.08 29.96
N LYS A 22 -15.01 -9.88 28.98
CA LYS A 22 -14.20 -10.98 28.43
C LYS A 22 -13.59 -10.74 27.06
N SER A 23 -14.10 -9.79 26.28
CA SER A 23 -13.72 -9.59 24.88
C SER A 23 -13.33 -8.14 24.62
N ASP A 24 -12.06 -7.91 24.28
CA ASP A 24 -11.62 -6.59 23.82
C ASP A 24 -12.21 -6.25 22.44
N ASP A 25 -12.34 -7.24 21.55
CA ASP A 25 -12.98 -7.09 20.24
C ASP A 25 -14.42 -6.56 20.35
N PHE A 26 -15.15 -6.97 21.38
CA PHE A 26 -16.50 -6.46 21.67
C PHE A 26 -16.47 -5.00 22.14
N LYS A 27 -15.55 -4.64 23.05
CA LYS A 27 -15.36 -3.24 23.47
C LYS A 27 -15.01 -2.34 22.29
N LEU A 28 -14.19 -2.84 21.36
CA LEU A 28 -13.82 -2.12 20.15
C LEU A 28 -15.01 -1.95 19.21
N ALA A 29 -15.85 -2.97 19.06
CA ALA A 29 -17.09 -2.87 18.29
C ALA A 29 -18.01 -1.78 18.86
N GLU A 30 -18.27 -1.78 20.17
CA GLU A 30 -19.08 -0.74 20.82
C GLU A 30 -18.43 0.66 20.75
N MET A 31 -17.11 0.75 20.84
CA MET A 31 -16.38 2.01 20.66
C MET A 31 -16.60 2.56 19.25
N VAL A 32 -16.39 1.74 18.22
CA VAL A 32 -16.59 2.13 16.82
C VAL A 32 -18.06 2.50 16.58
N GLU A 33 -19.01 1.72 17.12
CA GLU A 33 -20.44 1.96 17.04
C GLU A 33 -20.85 3.34 17.60
N ARG A 34 -20.24 3.75 18.72
CA ARG A 34 -20.57 5.02 19.36
C ARG A 34 -19.86 6.23 18.75
N LYS A 35 -18.67 6.03 18.17
CA LYS A 35 -17.74 7.13 17.84
C LYS A 35 -17.62 7.42 16.35
N THR A 36 -18.27 6.64 15.51
CA THR A 36 -18.31 6.84 14.06
C THR A 36 -19.75 7.01 13.58
N PRO A 37 -19.98 7.77 12.49
CA PRO A 37 -21.30 7.87 11.90
C PRO A 37 -21.74 6.53 11.30
N GLU A 38 -23.04 6.37 11.12
CA GLU A 38 -23.62 5.23 10.41
C GLU A 38 -23.03 5.10 8.99
N GLY A 39 -22.76 3.87 8.56
CA GLY A 39 -22.16 3.60 7.25
C GLY A 39 -20.67 3.98 7.12
N ALA A 40 -20.01 4.44 8.18
CA ALA A 40 -18.57 4.70 8.15
C ALA A 40 -17.78 3.44 7.77
N LYS A 41 -16.79 3.61 6.88
CA LYS A 41 -15.80 2.56 6.54
C LYS A 41 -14.56 2.73 7.43
N ILE A 42 -14.21 1.69 8.17
CA ILE A 42 -13.11 1.67 9.14
C ILE A 42 -12.07 0.66 8.68
N PHE A 43 -10.82 1.12 8.57
CA PHE A 43 -9.69 0.24 8.37
C PHE A 43 -9.12 -0.15 9.73
N SER A 44 -9.07 -1.44 10.04
CA SER A 44 -8.64 -1.94 11.34
C SER A 44 -7.37 -2.77 11.21
N LEU A 45 -6.36 -2.43 12.01
CA LEU A 45 -5.12 -3.19 12.16
C LEU A 45 -5.20 -4.24 13.28
N THR A 46 -6.40 -4.49 13.78
CA THR A 46 -6.71 -5.48 14.82
C THR A 46 -8.09 -6.09 14.59
N THR A 47 -8.38 -7.19 15.26
CA THR A 47 -9.71 -7.82 15.22
C THR A 47 -10.75 -6.93 15.91
N VAL A 48 -11.97 -6.98 15.38
CA VAL A 48 -13.14 -6.34 15.98
C VAL A 48 -14.29 -7.33 15.85
N ALA A 49 -15.18 -7.35 16.84
CA ALA A 49 -16.35 -8.22 16.82
C ALA A 49 -17.42 -7.63 15.87
N ASN A 50 -17.17 -7.69 14.55
CA ASN A 50 -17.98 -7.04 13.52
C ASN A 50 -19.48 -7.38 13.59
N ALA A 51 -19.84 -8.56 14.11
CA ALA A 51 -21.24 -8.96 14.31
C ALA A 51 -22.01 -8.04 15.27
N TYR A 52 -21.32 -7.27 16.10
CA TYR A 52 -21.90 -6.32 17.07
C TYR A 52 -21.77 -4.86 16.63
N ALA A 53 -21.36 -4.61 15.38
CA ALA A 53 -21.27 -3.27 14.83
C ALA A 53 -21.99 -3.17 13.48
N ALA A 54 -22.73 -2.09 13.26
CA ALA A 54 -23.39 -1.78 11.99
C ALA A 54 -22.45 -1.12 10.95
N ARG A 55 -21.14 -1.08 11.23
CA ARG A 55 -20.15 -0.36 10.42
C ARG A 55 -19.35 -1.30 9.53
N ASP A 56 -18.91 -0.79 8.38
CA ASP A 56 -18.04 -1.55 7.47
C ASP A 56 -16.61 -1.53 7.99
N ILE A 57 -16.27 -2.52 8.82
CA ILE A 57 -14.95 -2.69 9.42
C ILE A 57 -14.17 -3.73 8.62
N ARG A 58 -13.08 -3.30 7.99
CA ARG A 58 -12.18 -4.18 7.23
C ARG A 58 -10.87 -4.35 7.97
N VAL A 59 -10.52 -5.59 8.22
CA VAL A 59 -9.26 -5.99 8.84
C VAL A 59 -8.24 -6.30 7.77
N THR A 60 -6.95 -6.08 8.04
CA THR A 60 -5.86 -6.10 7.05
C THR A 60 -5.83 -7.35 6.15
N TRP A 61 -6.04 -8.54 6.71
CA TRP A 61 -5.95 -9.81 5.97
C TRP A 61 -7.22 -10.22 5.20
N GLN A 62 -8.26 -9.39 5.20
CA GLN A 62 -9.57 -9.77 4.62
C GLN A 62 -9.68 -9.50 3.11
N SER A 63 -8.73 -8.78 2.51
CA SER A 63 -8.74 -8.49 1.07
C SER A 63 -7.38 -8.03 0.57
N ALA A 64 -7.14 -8.17 -0.74
CA ALA A 64 -5.94 -7.62 -1.38
C ALA A 64 -5.81 -6.09 -1.20
N GLU A 65 -6.92 -5.35 -1.28
CA GLU A 65 -6.94 -3.90 -0.99
C GLU A 65 -6.39 -3.63 0.42
N ALA A 66 -6.84 -4.41 1.41
CA ALA A 66 -6.44 -4.26 2.79
C ALA A 66 -4.96 -4.61 3.02
N ASP A 67 -4.42 -5.62 2.34
CA ASP A 67 -2.97 -5.92 2.38
C ASP A 67 -2.14 -4.78 1.76
N THR A 68 -2.57 -4.20 0.63
CA THR A 68 -1.92 -3.03 0.02
C THR A 68 -1.91 -1.82 0.95
N LEU A 69 -3.04 -1.51 1.58
CA LEU A 69 -3.15 -0.38 2.51
C LEU A 69 -2.32 -0.61 3.79
N PHE A 70 -2.25 -1.84 4.27
CA PHE A 70 -1.37 -2.21 5.37
C PHE A 70 0.10 -2.06 5.00
N ASP A 71 0.50 -2.46 3.79
CA ASP A 71 1.87 -2.27 3.30
C ASP A 71 2.23 -0.79 3.20
N ALA A 72 1.32 0.08 2.74
CA ALA A 72 1.54 1.53 2.69
C ALA A 72 1.79 2.13 4.09
N LEU A 73 0.99 1.74 5.08
CA LEU A 73 1.20 2.16 6.48
C LEU A 73 2.53 1.62 7.04
N ARG A 74 2.88 0.37 6.72
CA ARG A 74 4.13 -0.26 7.14
C ARG A 74 5.35 0.43 6.51
N LEU A 75 5.29 0.77 5.23
CA LEU A 75 6.33 1.49 4.50
C LEU A 75 6.59 2.86 5.13
N ALA A 76 5.53 3.61 5.39
CA ALA A 76 5.63 4.91 6.03
C ALA A 76 6.13 4.84 7.48
N ALA A 77 5.69 3.85 8.27
CA ALA A 77 6.02 3.78 9.70
C ALA A 77 7.38 3.13 9.98
N LEU A 78 7.70 2.02 9.31
CA LEU A 78 8.72 1.07 9.78
C LEU A 78 9.89 0.87 8.83
N ASP A 79 9.73 1.14 7.53
CA ASP A 79 10.78 0.82 6.57
C ASP A 79 11.91 1.86 6.63
N ALA A 80 13.08 1.43 7.11
CA ALA A 80 14.26 2.28 7.21
C ALA A 80 15.12 2.27 5.94
N LYS A 81 14.75 1.51 4.91
CA LYS A 81 15.56 1.38 3.69
C LYS A 81 15.56 2.70 2.90
N PRO A 82 16.69 3.01 2.24
CA PRO A 82 16.71 4.12 1.29
C PRO A 82 15.79 3.82 0.10
N GLN A 83 15.31 4.89 -0.53
CA GLN A 83 14.65 4.79 -1.82
C GLN A 83 15.70 4.94 -2.93
N TYR A 84 15.44 4.32 -4.08
CA TYR A 84 16.27 4.41 -5.26
C TYR A 84 15.45 4.96 -6.42
N GLU A 85 16.01 5.96 -7.08
CA GLU A 85 15.49 6.49 -8.34
C GLU A 85 16.30 5.88 -9.48
N TRP A 86 15.59 5.16 -10.35
CA TRP A 86 16.11 4.44 -11.49
C TRP A 86 15.76 5.20 -12.76
N TRP A 87 16.79 5.58 -13.52
CA TRP A 87 16.62 6.42 -14.69
C TRP A 87 17.15 5.72 -15.95
N GLY A 88 16.36 5.73 -17.01
CA GLY A 88 16.76 5.28 -18.34
C GLY A 88 16.48 6.37 -19.39
N VAL A 89 17.42 6.58 -20.31
CA VAL A 89 17.33 7.57 -21.40
C VAL A 89 17.61 6.90 -22.73
N TRP A 90 16.87 7.31 -23.75
CA TRP A 90 17.05 6.90 -25.14
C TRP A 90 16.67 8.06 -26.08
N PRO A 91 17.06 8.01 -27.36
CA PRO A 91 16.61 9.00 -28.36
C PRO A 91 15.09 9.03 -28.45
N ILE A 92 14.51 10.23 -28.49
CA ILE A 92 13.05 10.39 -28.56
C ILE A 92 12.45 9.59 -29.73
N ASP A 93 11.50 8.71 -29.43
CA ASP A 93 10.82 7.90 -30.43
C ASP A 93 9.39 7.57 -29.99
N SER A 94 8.57 7.10 -30.94
CA SER A 94 7.16 6.81 -30.75
C SER A 94 6.92 5.34 -30.43
N PHE A 95 6.41 5.06 -29.24
CA PHE A 95 6.12 3.70 -28.79
C PHE A 95 4.65 3.54 -28.37
N PRO A 96 3.92 2.53 -28.85
CA PRO A 96 2.65 2.10 -28.25
C PRO A 96 2.81 1.43 -26.88
N ARG A 97 3.98 0.85 -26.57
CA ARG A 97 4.25 0.17 -25.30
C ARG A 97 5.66 0.35 -24.81
N LEU A 98 5.81 0.47 -23.50
CA LEU A 98 7.07 0.34 -22.79
C LEU A 98 7.01 -0.85 -21.84
N ARG A 99 8.15 -1.51 -21.64
CA ARG A 99 8.28 -2.60 -20.69
C ARG A 99 9.59 -2.51 -19.94
N VAL A 100 9.52 -2.48 -18.62
CA VAL A 100 10.67 -2.70 -17.73
C VAL A 100 10.77 -4.21 -17.50
N ARG A 101 11.94 -4.80 -17.74
CA ARG A 101 12.21 -6.23 -17.53
C ARG A 101 13.36 -6.43 -16.56
N LEU A 102 13.25 -7.45 -15.73
CA LEU A 102 14.34 -7.96 -14.90
C LEU A 102 14.87 -9.25 -15.56
N PRO A 103 16.04 -9.20 -16.20
CA PRO A 103 16.59 -10.33 -16.96
C PRO A 103 17.21 -11.40 -16.04
N ALA A 104 17.73 -11.01 -14.89
CA ALA A 104 18.39 -11.89 -13.91
C ALA A 104 17.44 -12.31 -12.78
N LEU A 105 17.71 -13.47 -12.18
CA LEU A 105 17.10 -13.89 -10.93
C LEU A 105 17.70 -13.11 -9.75
N SER A 106 16.90 -12.89 -8.71
CA SER A 106 17.34 -12.31 -7.44
C SER A 106 16.55 -12.93 -6.29
N ASP A 107 17.22 -13.19 -5.16
CA ASP A 107 16.56 -13.70 -3.95
C ASP A 107 15.68 -12.63 -3.28
N SER A 108 15.82 -11.37 -3.70
CA SER A 108 14.99 -10.26 -3.26
C SER A 108 13.70 -10.13 -4.03
N GLU A 109 12.69 -9.58 -3.36
CA GLU A 109 11.51 -9.02 -4.02
C GLU A 109 11.86 -7.74 -4.79
N CYS A 110 10.99 -7.38 -5.73
CA CYS A 110 11.05 -6.10 -6.43
C CYS A 110 9.77 -5.32 -6.19
N ASP A 111 9.92 -4.01 -5.97
CA ASP A 111 8.82 -3.09 -5.84
C ASP A 111 9.00 -1.83 -6.69
N PHE A 112 7.90 -1.30 -7.22
CA PHE A 112 7.85 -0.04 -7.96
C PHE A 112 6.77 0.85 -7.32
N SER A 113 7.19 1.93 -6.64
CA SER A 113 6.27 2.90 -6.05
C SER A 113 5.72 3.85 -7.10
N GLU A 114 6.56 4.32 -8.03
CA GLU A 114 6.16 5.30 -9.04
C GLU A 114 6.95 5.06 -10.32
N ILE A 115 6.27 5.11 -11.47
CA ILE A 115 6.86 5.13 -12.80
C ILE A 115 6.41 6.39 -13.51
N ARG A 116 7.37 7.17 -14.01
CA ARG A 116 7.11 8.39 -14.79
C ARG A 116 7.79 8.28 -16.13
N VAL A 117 7.08 8.70 -17.17
CA VAL A 117 7.57 8.66 -18.56
C VAL A 117 7.67 10.09 -19.06
N TYR A 118 8.74 10.41 -19.78
CA TYR A 118 8.98 11.78 -20.26
C TYR A 118 9.22 11.83 -21.78
N SER A 119 8.85 12.96 -22.35
CA SER A 119 9.14 13.38 -23.72
C SER A 119 10.06 14.59 -23.69
N GLY A 120 11.37 14.37 -23.90
CA GLY A 120 12.37 15.34 -23.50
C GLY A 120 12.30 15.60 -22.00
N ASP A 121 12.03 16.85 -21.62
CA ASP A 121 11.88 17.28 -20.22
C ASP A 121 10.41 17.31 -19.76
N GLU A 122 9.46 17.04 -20.64
CA GLU A 122 8.03 17.10 -20.34
C GLU A 122 7.51 15.76 -19.80
N LEU A 123 6.80 15.80 -18.68
CA LEU A 123 6.13 14.62 -18.12
C LEU A 123 4.96 14.22 -19.02
N VAL A 124 4.93 12.96 -19.44
CA VAL A 124 3.76 12.37 -20.09
C VAL A 124 2.78 11.94 -19.00
N TYR A 125 1.69 12.70 -18.86
CA TYR A 125 0.66 12.41 -17.85
C TYR A 125 0.00 11.06 -18.09
N THR A 126 -0.27 10.35 -17.00
CA THR A 126 -1.01 9.08 -17.03
C THR A 126 -2.43 9.31 -17.52
N SER A 127 -2.89 8.45 -18.44
CA SER A 127 -4.27 8.47 -18.95
C SER A 127 -5.05 7.27 -18.39
N PRO A 128 -6.32 7.44 -18.01
CA PRO A 128 -7.17 6.32 -17.56
C PRO A 128 -7.42 5.28 -18.65
N HIS A 129 -7.09 5.58 -19.92
CA HIS A 129 -7.18 4.64 -21.03
C HIS A 129 -5.90 3.82 -21.24
N TRP A 130 -4.83 4.14 -20.51
CA TRP A 130 -3.66 3.28 -20.48
C TRP A 130 -4.02 1.96 -19.81
N THR A 131 -3.35 0.89 -20.23
CA THR A 131 -3.45 -0.40 -19.54
C THR A 131 -2.09 -0.84 -19.09
N VAL A 132 -2.00 -1.26 -17.83
CA VAL A 132 -0.79 -1.80 -17.25
C VAL A 132 -0.89 -3.30 -17.10
N ARG A 133 0.25 -3.97 -17.24
CA ARG A 133 0.41 -5.39 -16.94
C ARG A 133 1.71 -5.58 -16.19
N ALA A 134 1.71 -6.51 -15.26
CA ALA A 134 2.93 -6.92 -14.62
C ALA A 134 2.88 -8.41 -14.29
N TRP A 135 4.04 -9.00 -14.17
CA TRP A 135 4.21 -10.37 -13.70
C TRP A 135 5.31 -10.39 -12.65
N PRO A 136 5.14 -11.10 -11.53
CA PRO A 136 4.09 -12.09 -11.24
C PRO A 136 2.75 -11.51 -10.80
N ASN A 137 2.73 -10.28 -10.28
CA ASN A 137 1.53 -9.67 -9.72
C ASN A 137 0.90 -8.68 -10.69
N SER A 138 -0.16 -9.05 -11.39
CA SER A 138 -0.83 -8.12 -12.31
C SER A 138 -1.79 -7.14 -11.60
N TRP A 139 -2.27 -7.49 -10.41
CA TRP A 139 -3.38 -6.80 -9.75
C TRP A 139 -2.98 -5.44 -9.18
N GLU A 140 -1.75 -5.33 -8.69
CA GLU A 140 -1.19 -4.10 -8.13
C GLU A 140 -0.47 -3.23 -9.16
N ALA A 141 -0.42 -3.65 -10.44
CA ALA A 141 0.28 -2.89 -11.46
C ALA A 141 -0.16 -1.41 -11.57
N PRO A 142 -1.45 -1.06 -11.39
CA PRO A 142 -1.87 0.34 -11.41
C PRO A 142 -1.24 1.20 -10.30
N LEU A 143 -0.83 0.61 -9.18
CA LEU A 143 -0.26 1.35 -8.05
C LEU A 143 1.06 2.02 -8.38
N ALA A 144 1.82 1.51 -9.36
CA ALA A 144 3.05 2.17 -9.80
C ALA A 144 2.81 3.42 -10.67
N LEU A 145 1.55 3.80 -10.93
CA LEU A 145 1.14 4.94 -11.74
C LEU A 145 0.04 5.80 -11.06
N ASP A 146 -0.24 5.56 -9.78
CA ASP A 146 -1.36 6.20 -9.07
C ASP A 146 -0.99 7.57 -8.47
N GLY A 147 0.28 7.97 -8.54
CA GLY A 147 0.78 9.24 -8.03
C GLY A 147 0.92 9.26 -6.52
N ASN A 148 0.92 8.09 -5.87
CA ASN A 148 1.04 7.95 -4.44
C ASN A 148 2.27 7.12 -4.05
N PRO A 149 3.38 7.76 -3.61
CA PRO A 149 4.63 7.05 -3.35
C PRO A 149 4.59 6.06 -2.17
N ALA A 150 3.51 6.08 -1.36
CA ALA A 150 3.28 5.11 -0.30
C ALA A 150 2.66 3.79 -0.78
N THR A 151 1.99 3.80 -1.95
CA THR A 151 1.53 2.58 -2.63
C THR A 151 2.60 2.12 -3.61
N ARG A 152 2.58 0.83 -3.95
CA ARG A 152 3.58 0.23 -4.83
C ARG A 152 3.09 -1.06 -5.45
N TRP A 153 3.50 -1.31 -6.68
CA TRP A 153 3.48 -2.64 -7.24
C TRP A 153 4.58 -3.48 -6.59
N ARG A 154 4.29 -4.73 -6.22
CA ARG A 154 5.29 -5.67 -5.70
C ARG A 154 5.21 -7.03 -6.35
N THR A 155 6.37 -7.70 -6.43
CA THR A 155 6.41 -9.11 -6.85
C THR A 155 5.83 -10.06 -5.80
N TRP A 156 5.89 -9.71 -4.50
CA TRP A 156 5.53 -10.58 -3.35
C TRP A 156 6.24 -11.93 -3.29
N GLN A 157 7.29 -12.09 -4.10
CA GLN A 157 8.14 -13.25 -4.17
C GLN A 157 9.50 -12.85 -4.77
N PRO A 158 10.54 -13.67 -4.60
CA PRO A 158 11.83 -13.44 -5.23
C PRO A 158 11.72 -13.21 -6.75
N VAL A 159 12.51 -12.28 -7.28
CA VAL A 159 12.54 -11.97 -8.71
C VAL A 159 12.99 -13.18 -9.51
N ARG A 160 12.22 -13.53 -10.54
CA ARG A 160 12.60 -14.54 -11.54
C ARG A 160 13.01 -13.86 -12.84
N ALA A 161 13.87 -14.53 -13.60
CA ALA A 161 14.21 -14.10 -14.95
C ALA A 161 12.94 -13.93 -15.79
N GLY A 162 12.78 -12.75 -16.39
CA GLY A 162 11.58 -12.40 -17.16
C GLY A 162 10.49 -11.68 -16.38
N THR A 163 10.69 -11.39 -15.09
CA THR A 163 9.84 -10.46 -14.32
C THR A 163 9.70 -9.14 -15.07
N TYR A 164 8.49 -8.60 -15.18
CA TYR A 164 8.25 -7.40 -15.98
C TYR A 164 7.11 -6.53 -15.46
N PHE A 165 7.19 -5.26 -15.83
CA PHE A 165 6.12 -4.28 -15.77
C PHE A 165 5.97 -3.64 -17.15
N GLU A 166 4.75 -3.59 -17.68
CA GLU A 166 4.43 -3.08 -19.01
C GLU A 166 3.37 -1.99 -18.92
N ILE A 167 3.64 -0.89 -19.62
CA ILE A 167 2.69 0.18 -19.90
C ILE A 167 2.31 0.06 -21.37
N ARG A 168 1.01 -0.11 -21.64
CA ARG A 168 0.44 0.09 -22.97
C ARG A 168 -0.32 1.41 -22.95
N PHE A 169 0.15 2.34 -23.78
CA PHE A 169 -0.49 3.62 -23.97
C PHE A 169 -1.78 3.49 -24.78
N ASP A 170 -2.66 4.47 -24.67
CA ASP A 170 -3.91 4.59 -25.43
C ASP A 170 -3.66 4.96 -26.91
N HIS A 171 -2.55 5.64 -27.17
CA HIS A 171 -1.98 5.89 -28.49
C HIS A 171 -0.45 5.91 -28.40
N PRO A 172 0.28 5.68 -29.51
CA PRO A 172 1.74 5.77 -29.49
C PRO A 172 2.23 7.10 -28.90
N GLN A 173 3.05 7.02 -27.86
CA GLN A 173 3.62 8.18 -27.17
C GLN A 173 5.03 8.43 -27.66
N ARG A 174 5.37 9.69 -27.95
CA ARG A 174 6.76 10.10 -28.19
C ARG A 174 7.45 10.27 -26.85
N VAL A 175 8.42 9.41 -26.55
CA VAL A 175 9.06 9.33 -25.23
C VAL A 175 10.56 9.12 -25.37
N SER A 176 11.32 9.64 -24.43
CA SER A 176 12.80 9.60 -24.42
C SER A 176 13.38 9.14 -23.09
N SER A 177 12.59 9.11 -22.02
CA SER A 177 13.08 8.60 -20.73
C SER A 177 11.96 8.04 -19.86
N LEU A 178 12.38 7.23 -18.89
CA LEU A 178 11.55 6.70 -17.83
C LEU A 178 12.30 6.78 -16.51
N LEU A 179 11.59 7.28 -15.51
CA LEU A 179 11.98 7.29 -14.11
C LEU A 179 11.16 6.23 -13.39
N LEU A 180 11.82 5.49 -12.51
CA LEU A 180 11.21 4.49 -11.65
C LEU A 180 11.69 4.67 -10.21
N ASN A 181 10.77 4.73 -9.25
CA ASN A 181 11.09 4.72 -7.84
C ASN A 181 10.89 3.32 -7.24
N SER A 182 11.88 2.84 -6.49
CA SER A 182 11.90 1.51 -5.89
C SER A 182 12.64 1.51 -4.56
N HIS A 183 12.32 0.57 -3.67
CA HIS A 183 13.07 0.34 -2.43
C HIS A 183 14.10 -0.80 -2.59
N SER A 184 14.15 -1.44 -3.77
CA SER A 184 15.15 -2.43 -4.11
C SER A 184 16.45 -1.77 -4.61
N PRO A 185 17.62 -2.14 -4.04
CA PRO A 185 18.89 -1.49 -4.36
C PRO A 185 19.49 -1.90 -5.71
N PRO A 186 20.38 -1.07 -6.28
CA PRO A 186 21.15 -1.38 -7.49
C PRO A 186 22.04 -2.60 -7.40
N SER A 187 22.35 -3.10 -6.20
CA SER A 187 23.06 -4.37 -6.03
C SER A 187 22.19 -5.57 -6.41
N GLU A 188 20.87 -5.50 -6.20
CA GLU A 188 19.94 -6.63 -6.30
C GLU A 188 19.14 -6.67 -7.61
N LEU A 189 18.93 -5.51 -8.24
CA LEU A 189 18.21 -5.40 -9.51
C LEU A 189 19.13 -4.93 -10.63
N ARG A 190 18.84 -5.38 -11.86
CA ARG A 190 19.43 -4.89 -13.12
C ARG A 190 18.32 -4.72 -14.16
N PRO A 191 17.40 -3.75 -13.97
CA PRO A 191 16.26 -3.62 -14.87
C PRO A 191 16.66 -3.00 -16.22
N GLU A 192 16.00 -3.45 -17.26
CA GLU A 192 16.19 -3.02 -18.65
C GLU A 192 14.86 -2.51 -19.23
N ILE A 193 14.93 -1.48 -20.06
CA ILE A 193 13.77 -0.92 -20.75
C ILE A 193 13.69 -1.46 -22.17
N TYR A 194 12.48 -1.85 -22.56
CA TYR A 194 12.14 -2.24 -23.91
C TYR A 194 11.00 -1.37 -24.43
N GLY A 195 11.09 -0.95 -25.68
CA GLY A 195 10.01 -0.28 -26.41
C GLY A 195 9.50 -1.15 -27.54
N MET A 196 8.17 -1.25 -27.69
CA MET A 196 7.56 -1.94 -28.82
C MET A 196 7.44 -0.97 -29.99
N ALA A 197 8.10 -1.25 -31.11
CA ALA A 197 7.95 -0.46 -32.33
C ALA A 197 6.54 -0.60 -32.91
N PRO A 198 6.08 0.33 -33.78
CA PRO A 198 4.79 0.22 -34.46
C PRO A 198 4.61 -1.08 -35.27
N THR A 199 5.72 -1.67 -35.74
CA THR A 199 5.75 -2.97 -36.44
C THR A 199 5.50 -4.17 -35.53
N GLY A 200 5.44 -3.96 -34.21
CA GLY A 200 5.20 -4.99 -33.19
C GLY A 200 6.45 -5.62 -32.60
N ASN A 201 7.64 -5.27 -33.12
CA ASN A 201 8.90 -5.80 -32.60
C ASN A 201 9.35 -5.04 -31.35
N TRP A 202 9.79 -5.79 -30.33
CA TRP A 202 10.41 -5.21 -29.13
C TRP A 202 11.89 -4.91 -29.41
N ARG A 203 12.34 -3.72 -29.01
CA ARG A 203 13.75 -3.35 -28.99
C ARG A 203 14.19 -2.90 -27.60
N ALA A 204 15.39 -3.26 -27.20
CA ALA A 204 16.00 -2.74 -25.97
C ALA A 204 16.30 -1.24 -26.15
N LEU A 205 15.98 -0.45 -25.14
CA LEU A 205 16.26 0.98 -25.07
C LEU A 205 17.47 1.28 -24.17
N GLY A 206 17.81 0.35 -23.28
CA GLY A 206 18.98 0.42 -22.41
C GLY A 206 18.68 -0.05 -20.99
N PRO A 207 19.71 -0.09 -20.12
CA PRO A 207 19.53 -0.34 -18.70
C PRO A 207 18.92 0.88 -17.99
N LEU A 208 18.28 0.66 -16.83
CA LEU A 208 18.09 1.76 -15.88
C LEU A 208 19.25 1.80 -14.89
N LEU A 209 19.70 3.02 -14.58
CA LEU A 209 20.72 3.28 -13.60
C LEU A 209 20.07 3.80 -12.32
N GLY A 210 20.28 3.09 -11.21
CA GLY A 210 19.71 3.43 -9.91
C GLY A 210 20.63 4.31 -9.08
N THR A 211 20.09 5.38 -8.52
CA THR A 211 20.79 6.27 -7.57
C THR A 211 20.02 6.34 -6.26
N PRO A 212 20.71 6.29 -5.10
CA PRO A 212 20.03 6.42 -3.82
C PRO A 212 19.47 7.84 -3.67
N ARG A 213 18.26 7.92 -3.11
CA ARG A 213 17.59 9.16 -2.74
C ARG A 213 17.38 9.17 -1.22
N PRO A 214 17.34 10.37 -0.60
CA PRO A 214 16.87 10.50 0.77
C PRO A 214 15.49 9.88 0.91
N ARG A 215 15.23 9.23 2.05
CA ARG A 215 13.93 8.66 2.33
C ARG A 215 12.87 9.78 2.32
N PRO A 216 11.80 9.66 1.51
CA PRO A 216 10.68 10.58 1.57
C PRO A 216 9.88 10.37 2.86
N ASP A 217 9.23 11.43 3.34
CA ASP A 217 8.20 11.31 4.37
C ASP A 217 6.88 10.86 3.72
N LEU A 218 6.51 9.60 3.95
CA LEU A 218 5.34 8.96 3.33
C LEU A 218 4.12 8.91 4.25
N ARG A 219 4.16 9.55 5.43
CA ARG A 219 3.12 9.42 6.46
C ARG A 219 1.76 9.91 5.97
N PHE A 220 1.74 11.09 5.35
CA PHE A 220 0.53 11.65 4.75
C PHE A 220 0.08 10.86 3.50
N ASP A 221 1.02 10.39 2.69
CA ASP A 221 0.75 9.60 1.48
C ASP A 221 0.08 8.25 1.81
N ALA A 222 0.48 7.62 2.91
CA ALA A 222 -0.10 6.37 3.39
C ALA A 222 -1.55 6.54 3.85
N THR A 223 -1.89 7.62 4.57
CA THR A 223 -3.28 7.89 4.97
C THR A 223 -4.13 8.44 3.84
N ARG A 224 -3.51 9.12 2.86
CA ARG A 224 -4.16 9.45 1.59
C ARG A 224 -4.60 8.19 0.84
N ALA A 225 -3.79 7.13 0.86
CA ALA A 225 -4.20 5.83 0.28
C ALA A 225 -5.47 5.28 0.95
N LEU A 226 -5.53 5.30 2.28
CA LEU A 226 -6.73 4.90 3.04
C LEU A 226 -7.96 5.73 2.62
N ARG A 227 -7.78 7.05 2.53
CA ARG A 227 -8.86 7.97 2.18
C ARG A 227 -9.38 7.72 0.76
N SER A 228 -8.49 7.51 -0.21
CA SER A 228 -8.82 7.20 -1.60
C SER A 228 -9.57 5.88 -1.72
N ALA A 229 -9.25 4.88 -0.89
CA ALA A 229 -9.98 3.61 -0.77
C ALA A 229 -11.31 3.70 0.03
N GLY A 230 -11.72 4.93 0.39
CA GLY A 230 -12.99 5.20 1.07
C GLY A 230 -12.98 5.06 2.59
N TYR A 231 -11.86 4.63 3.19
CA TYR A 231 -11.75 4.55 4.64
C TYR A 231 -11.67 5.96 5.24
N ARG A 232 -12.44 6.19 6.30
CA ARG A 232 -12.48 7.48 7.01
C ARG A 232 -11.95 7.38 8.43
N TYR A 233 -11.78 6.15 8.91
CA TYR A 233 -11.25 5.88 10.23
C TYR A 233 -10.19 4.78 10.15
N LEU A 234 -9.22 4.90 11.03
CA LEU A 234 -8.12 3.96 11.20
C LEU A 234 -8.11 3.51 12.67
N LEU A 235 -8.33 2.21 12.91
CA LEU A 235 -8.29 1.59 14.23
C LEU A 235 -6.99 0.80 14.38
N VAL A 236 -6.17 1.15 15.37
CA VAL A 236 -4.81 0.60 15.50
C VAL A 236 -4.51 0.24 16.95
N PRO A 237 -3.90 -0.94 17.20
CA PRO A 237 -3.34 -1.25 18.50
C PRO A 237 -2.02 -0.48 18.73
N THR A 238 -1.66 -0.26 19.99
CA THR A 238 -0.37 0.28 20.43
C THR A 238 0.25 -0.69 21.44
N GLY A 239 1.53 -0.50 21.77
CA GLY A 239 2.27 -1.41 22.64
C GLY A 239 3.14 -2.40 21.87
N ALA A 240 3.10 -3.69 22.23
CA ALA A 240 3.99 -4.71 21.69
C ALA A 240 3.27 -5.70 20.77
N GLY A 241 3.95 -6.12 19.70
CA GLY A 241 3.51 -7.19 18.79
C GLY A 241 2.51 -6.76 17.71
N GLY A 242 2.30 -7.65 16.73
CA GLY A 242 1.37 -7.44 15.62
C GLY A 242 1.60 -6.10 14.89
N ALA A 243 0.51 -5.37 14.66
CA ALA A 243 0.53 -4.05 14.04
C ALA A 243 0.81 -2.89 15.02
N ALA A 244 1.08 -3.18 16.30
CA ALA A 244 1.32 -2.14 17.32
C ALA A 244 2.48 -1.18 16.98
N PRO A 245 3.58 -1.60 16.32
CA PRO A 245 4.63 -0.68 15.90
C PRO A 245 4.13 0.46 14.99
N ILE A 246 3.12 0.23 14.14
CA ILE A 246 2.51 1.28 13.32
C ILE A 246 1.76 2.27 14.22
N GLY A 247 0.97 1.77 15.17
CA GLY A 247 0.28 2.63 16.13
C GLY A 247 1.24 3.47 16.97
N ASN A 248 2.35 2.87 17.40
CA ASN A 248 3.39 3.57 18.15
C ASN A 248 4.05 4.69 17.32
N ALA A 249 4.23 4.49 16.02
CA ALA A 249 4.79 5.50 15.11
C ALA A 249 3.82 6.66 14.80
N ILE A 250 2.51 6.47 15.02
CA ILE A 250 1.48 7.50 14.83
C ILE A 250 1.31 8.36 16.09
N VAL A 251 1.41 7.76 17.28
CA VAL A 251 1.17 8.46 18.56
C VAL A 251 2.15 9.63 18.72
N GLY A 252 1.60 10.83 18.92
CA GLY A 252 2.38 12.07 19.04
C GLY A 252 2.86 12.67 17.71
N GLN A 253 2.54 12.03 16.59
CA GLN A 253 2.88 12.43 15.22
C GLN A 253 1.60 12.55 14.36
N GLU A 254 0.40 12.58 14.98
CA GLU A 254 -0.87 12.40 14.29
C GLU A 254 -1.08 13.39 13.14
N ALA A 255 -0.65 14.64 13.33
CA ALA A 255 -0.78 15.68 12.31
C ALA A 255 0.02 15.37 11.04
N GLU A 256 1.21 14.79 11.16
CA GLU A 256 2.08 14.43 10.03
C GLU A 256 1.52 13.23 9.24
N TRP A 257 0.72 12.41 9.92
CA TRP A 257 -0.08 11.36 9.28
C TRP A 257 -1.43 11.88 8.76
N GLY A 258 -1.80 13.14 8.95
CA GLY A 258 -3.13 13.64 8.58
C GLY A 258 -4.27 12.96 9.37
N LEU A 259 -4.02 12.64 10.64
CA LEU A 259 -4.95 11.93 11.51
C LEU A 259 -5.46 12.84 12.63
N GLU A 260 -6.68 12.57 13.07
CA GLU A 260 -7.28 13.17 14.27
C GLU A 260 -7.70 12.09 15.24
N LEU A 261 -7.26 12.17 16.49
CA LEU A 261 -7.68 11.20 17.50
C LEU A 261 -9.17 11.36 17.82
N VAL A 262 -9.91 10.27 17.71
CA VAL A 262 -11.35 10.21 18.04
C VAL A 262 -11.56 9.59 19.41
N GLU A 263 -10.89 8.48 19.71
CA GLU A 263 -11.08 7.75 20.96
C GLU A 263 -9.87 6.89 21.35
N LYS A 264 -9.70 6.70 22.67
CA LYS A 264 -8.71 5.78 23.26
C LYS A 264 -9.44 4.69 24.05
N ALA A 265 -9.18 3.42 23.73
CA ALA A 265 -9.67 2.28 24.50
C ALA A 265 -8.49 1.39 24.90
N GLY A 266 -7.94 1.58 26.10
CA GLY A 266 -6.74 0.85 26.54
C GLY A 266 -5.57 1.04 25.56
N PRO A 267 -5.01 -0.04 24.96
CA PRO A 267 -3.95 0.05 23.97
C PRO A 267 -4.45 0.42 22.56
N TYR A 268 -5.76 0.56 22.33
CA TYR A 268 -6.30 0.81 20.99
C TYR A 268 -6.60 2.30 20.77
N ARG A 269 -6.35 2.77 19.55
CA ARG A 269 -6.60 4.14 19.11
C ARG A 269 -7.48 4.13 17.87
N LEU A 270 -8.54 4.92 17.91
CA LEU A 270 -9.37 5.22 16.76
C LEU A 270 -9.03 6.62 16.28
N TRP A 271 -8.54 6.73 15.04
CA TRP A 271 -8.28 8.00 14.38
C TRP A 271 -9.24 8.23 13.23
N ARG A 272 -9.58 9.49 12.99
CA ARG A 272 -10.22 9.95 11.75
C ARG A 272 -9.14 10.34 10.75
N VAL A 273 -9.31 9.91 9.52
CA VAL A 273 -8.45 10.27 8.37
C VAL A 273 -8.94 11.60 7.79
N LYS A 274 -8.07 12.61 7.70
CA LYS A 274 -8.41 13.96 7.23
C LYS A 274 -8.40 14.13 5.72
#